data_AF-A0A2N1A0M7-F1
#
_entry.id   AF-A0A2N1A0M7-F1
#
_cell.length_a   1.000
_cell.length_b   1.000
_cell.length_c   1.000
_cell.angle_alpha   90.00
_cell.angle_beta   90.00
_cell.angle_gamma   90.00
#
_symmetry.space_group_name_H-M   'P 1'
#
loop_
_entity.id
_entity.type
_entity.pdbx_description
1 polymer ?
#
loop_
_entity_poly.entity_id
_entity_poly.type
_entity_poly.pdbx_seq_one_letter_code
_entity_poly.pdbx_strand_id
1 'polypeptide(L)'
;MDYVLAHNIPSVIFTGKLDDSFRKKIYTKGIVDYVLKEGPANVEYVVSLLSQLKRTCELDVLVVDDSNSIRSYIKHLLVIYQFNVLEAVDGVDALEKIQQHPNISLVLTDFNMPNMDGLELTKQIRRKHRSQHMAIIGMSAFGNNQLSEHFLKLGGSDFITKPFLEEEFFCRINQNMALLEHIKKLKFLATRDFLM
;
A
#
# COMPACT_ATOMS: atom_id res chain seq x y z
N MET A 1 -23.41 -4.24 12.58
CA MET A 1 -22.47 -3.38 11.84
C MET A 1 -22.03 -2.23 12.73
N ASP A 2 -22.96 -1.39 13.18
CA ASP A 2 -22.63 -0.16 13.93
C ASP A 2 -21.95 -0.43 15.30
N TYR A 3 -22.27 -1.54 15.97
CA TYR A 3 -21.63 -1.91 17.24
C TYR A 3 -20.14 -2.24 17.12
N VAL A 4 -19.69 -2.86 16.02
CA VAL A 4 -18.30 -3.28 15.83
C VAL A 4 -17.43 -2.10 15.39
N LEU A 5 -18.01 -1.24 14.53
CA LEU A 5 -17.37 0.00 14.07
C LEU A 5 -17.19 1.01 15.20
N ALA A 6 -18.13 1.08 16.14
CA ALA A 6 -18.03 1.94 17.33
C ALA A 6 -16.84 1.59 18.24
N HIS A 7 -16.24 0.40 18.08
CA HIS A 7 -15.07 -0.05 18.83
C HIS A 7 -13.77 -0.04 18.01
N ASN A 8 -13.76 0.60 16.82
CA ASN A 8 -12.61 0.61 15.90
C ASN A 8 -12.08 -0.79 15.55
N ILE A 9 -12.95 -1.80 15.52
CA ILE A 9 -12.56 -3.16 15.18
C ILE A 9 -12.62 -3.32 13.64
N PRO A 10 -11.49 -3.62 12.98
CA PRO A 10 -11.45 -3.92 11.55
C PRO A 10 -12.44 -5.03 11.22
N SER A 11 -13.36 -4.76 10.29
CA SER A 11 -14.48 -5.65 10.00
C SER A 11 -14.47 -6.09 8.54
N VAL A 12 -14.79 -7.36 8.30
CA VAL A 12 -15.02 -7.93 6.96
C VAL A 12 -16.48 -8.39 6.89
N ILE A 13 -17.22 -7.97 5.87
CA ILE A 13 -18.65 -8.30 5.75
C ILE A 13 -18.86 -9.52 4.88
N PHE A 14 -19.63 -10.48 5.36
CA PHE A 14 -20.18 -11.53 4.49
C PHE A 14 -21.55 -11.13 3.94
N THR A 15 -21.66 -10.90 2.63
CA THR A 15 -22.91 -10.52 1.96
C THR A 15 -23.35 -11.55 0.91
N GLY A 16 -24.66 -11.72 0.72
CA GLY A 16 -25.22 -12.56 -0.35
C GLY A 16 -25.58 -11.79 -1.62
N LYS A 17 -25.43 -10.46 -1.61
CA LYS A 17 -25.68 -9.58 -2.76
C LYS A 17 -24.68 -8.44 -2.76
N LEU A 18 -24.23 -8.07 -3.95
CA LEU A 18 -23.41 -6.90 -4.18
C LEU A 18 -24.09 -5.92 -5.11
N ASP A 19 -24.32 -4.71 -4.61
CA ASP A 19 -24.72 -3.56 -5.39
C ASP A 19 -23.83 -2.36 -5.05
N ASP A 20 -23.81 -1.37 -5.94
CA ASP A 20 -22.94 -0.18 -5.79
C ASP A 20 -23.32 0.67 -4.58
N SER A 21 -24.59 0.60 -4.14
CA SER A 21 -25.06 1.28 -2.95
C SER A 21 -24.46 0.69 -1.67
N PHE A 22 -24.26 -0.63 -1.63
CA PHE A 22 -23.62 -1.32 -0.52
C PHE A 22 -22.12 -1.07 -0.49
N ARG A 23 -21.43 -1.08 -1.64
CA ARG A 23 -20.00 -0.72 -1.74
C ARG A 23 -19.72 0.65 -1.12
N LYS A 24 -20.49 1.68 -1.49
CA LYS A 24 -20.34 3.04 -0.92
C LYS A 24 -20.54 3.09 0.60
N LYS A 25 -21.52 2.33 1.12
CA LYS A 25 -21.79 2.23 2.57
C LYS A 25 -20.70 1.53 3.36
N ILE A 26 -20.00 0.57 2.74
CA ILE A 26 -18.87 -0.13 3.35
C ILE A 26 -17.71 0.83 3.55
N TYR A 27 -17.33 1.54 2.49
CA TYR A 27 -16.19 2.45 2.52
C TYR A 27 -16.40 3.62 3.48
N THR A 28 -17.60 4.22 3.51
CA THR A 28 -17.92 5.29 4.48
C THR A 28 -17.89 4.84 5.95
N LYS A 29 -17.95 3.53 6.19
CA LYS A 29 -17.99 2.95 7.53
C LYS A 29 -16.63 2.41 8.00
N GLY A 30 -15.56 2.56 7.20
CA GLY A 30 -14.22 2.09 7.58
C GLY A 30 -14.10 0.56 7.62
N ILE A 31 -14.84 -0.12 6.76
CA ILE A 31 -14.84 -1.59 6.67
C ILE A 31 -13.75 -2.02 5.71
N VAL A 32 -12.99 -3.03 6.11
CA VAL A 32 -11.81 -3.48 5.37
C VAL A 32 -12.21 -4.07 4.02
N ASP A 33 -13.20 -4.96 4.02
CA ASP A 33 -13.61 -5.65 2.81
C ASP A 33 -14.98 -6.32 2.95
N TYR A 34 -15.49 -6.87 1.85
CA TYR A 34 -16.67 -7.71 1.79
C TYR A 34 -16.39 -9.02 1.06
N VAL A 35 -17.17 -10.04 1.38
CA VAL A 35 -17.01 -11.40 0.88
C VAL A 35 -18.38 -11.94 0.51
N LEU A 36 -18.51 -12.41 -0.73
CA LEU A 36 -19.74 -13.05 -1.19
C LEU A 36 -19.92 -14.40 -0.49
N LYS A 37 -21.14 -14.74 -0.07
CA LYS A 37 -21.43 -16.05 0.55
C LYS A 37 -21.60 -17.16 -0.50
N GLU A 38 -20.62 -17.33 -1.38
CA GLU A 38 -20.68 -18.28 -2.50
C GLU A 38 -19.65 -19.41 -2.31
N GLY A 39 -19.93 -20.32 -1.39
CA GLY A 39 -19.14 -21.53 -1.17
C GLY A 39 -17.91 -21.41 -0.24
N PRO A 40 -17.19 -22.52 -0.02
CA PRO A 40 -16.14 -22.63 1.01
C PRO A 40 -14.87 -21.81 0.72
N ALA A 41 -14.58 -21.48 -0.54
CA ALA A 41 -13.41 -20.66 -0.92
C ALA A 41 -13.40 -19.27 -0.27
N ASN A 42 -14.57 -18.76 0.12
CA ASN A 42 -14.71 -17.49 0.82
C ASN A 42 -14.13 -17.50 2.23
N VAL A 43 -14.16 -18.66 2.90
CA VAL A 43 -13.59 -18.80 4.23
C VAL A 43 -12.07 -18.71 4.15
N GLU A 44 -11.46 -19.34 3.15
CA GLU A 44 -10.02 -19.25 2.91
C GLU A 44 -9.57 -17.82 2.62
N TYR A 45 -10.34 -17.08 1.81
CA TYR A 45 -10.11 -15.66 1.57
C TYR A 45 -10.16 -14.83 2.86
N VAL A 46 -11.15 -15.07 3.73
CA VAL A 46 -11.28 -14.31 4.97
C VAL A 46 -10.13 -14.62 5.92
N VAL A 47 -9.71 -15.88 6.01
CA VAL A 47 -8.56 -16.27 6.83
C VAL A 47 -7.27 -15.62 6.31
N SER A 48 -7.07 -15.56 4.99
CA SER A 48 -5.90 -14.92 4.40
C SER A 48 -5.91 -13.41 4.64
N LEU A 49 -7.06 -12.75 4.47
CA LEU A 49 -7.26 -11.33 4.73
C LEU A 49 -7.03 -10.97 6.20
N LEU A 50 -7.59 -11.73 7.15
CA LEU A 50 -7.37 -11.51 8.58
C LEU A 50 -5.89 -11.67 8.96
N SER A 51 -5.23 -12.68 8.39
CA SER A 51 -3.80 -12.88 8.61
C SER A 51 -2.98 -11.73 8.05
N GLN A 52 -3.39 -11.19 6.89
CA GLN A 52 -2.75 -10.05 6.26
C GLN A 52 -2.92 -8.77 7.07
N LEU A 53 -4.14 -8.46 7.49
CA LEU A 53 -4.46 -7.31 8.34
C LEU A 53 -3.61 -7.24 9.61
N LYS A 54 -3.36 -8.40 10.25
CA LYS A 54 -2.47 -8.49 11.42
C LYS A 54 -1.01 -8.20 11.10
N ARG A 55 -0.55 -8.43 9.87
CA ARG A 55 0.82 -8.10 9.45
C ARG A 55 0.94 -6.63 9.08
N THR A 56 -0.11 -6.09 8.48
CA THR A 56 -0.16 -4.71 7.98
C THR A 56 -0.03 -3.66 9.08
N CYS A 57 -0.51 -3.94 10.30
CA CYS A 57 -0.41 -3.02 11.44
C CYS A 57 1.01 -2.75 11.94
N GLU A 58 1.99 -3.54 11.51
CA GLU A 58 3.40 -3.35 11.84
C GLU A 58 4.19 -2.68 10.70
N LEU A 59 3.50 -2.30 9.60
CA LEU A 59 4.14 -1.79 8.39
C LEU A 59 3.89 -0.30 8.23
N ASP A 60 4.99 0.44 8.23
CA ASP A 60 4.98 1.87 7.94
C ASP A 60 4.99 2.10 6.41
N VAL A 61 4.02 2.90 5.96
CA VAL A 61 3.84 3.30 4.56
C VAL A 61 3.93 4.81 4.45
N LEU A 62 4.70 5.30 3.51
CA LEU A 62 4.80 6.72 3.20
C LEU A 62 4.01 7.06 1.94
N VAL A 63 3.10 8.04 2.03
CA VAL A 63 2.36 8.58 0.90
C VAL A 63 2.90 9.97 0.56
N VAL A 64 3.38 10.15 -0.66
CA VAL A 64 3.99 11.38 -1.18
C VAL A 64 3.15 11.88 -2.35
N ASP A 65 2.50 13.03 -2.16
CA ASP A 65 1.68 13.68 -3.17
C ASP A 65 1.54 15.15 -2.78
N ASP A 66 1.61 16.08 -3.71
CA ASP A 66 1.50 17.52 -3.44
C ASP A 66 0.05 17.94 -3.15
N SER A 67 -0.92 17.21 -3.71
CA SER A 67 -2.33 17.44 -3.47
C SER A 67 -2.78 16.87 -2.12
N ASN A 68 -3.16 17.77 -1.20
CA ASN A 68 -3.70 17.37 0.10
C ASN A 68 -4.93 16.46 -0.01
N SER A 69 -5.78 16.68 -1.02
CA SER A 69 -6.97 15.86 -1.24
C SER A 69 -6.63 14.44 -1.66
N ILE A 70 -5.68 14.26 -2.58
CA ILE A 70 -5.24 12.93 -3.04
C ILE A 70 -4.52 12.20 -1.91
N ARG A 71 -3.61 12.89 -1.22
CA ARG A 71 -2.87 12.34 -0.08
C ARG A 71 -3.79 11.88 1.05
N SER A 72 -4.80 12.69 1.40
CA SER A 72 -5.81 12.34 2.42
C SER A 72 -6.65 11.14 2.00
N TYR A 73 -7.03 11.05 0.72
CA TYR A 73 -7.78 9.92 0.17
C TYR A 73 -6.98 8.62 0.25
N ILE A 74 -5.74 8.63 -0.22
CA ILE A 74 -4.86 7.45 -0.18
C ILE A 74 -4.59 7.02 1.27
N LYS A 75 -4.32 7.99 2.15
CA LYS A 75 -4.17 7.71 3.58
C LYS A 75 -5.41 7.03 4.14
N HIS A 76 -6.61 7.51 3.82
CA HIS A 76 -7.84 6.89 4.27
C HIS A 76 -7.94 5.42 3.83
N LEU A 77 -7.66 5.12 2.56
CA LEU A 77 -7.65 3.75 2.03
C LEU A 77 -6.67 2.85 2.78
N LEU A 78 -5.45 3.32 3.01
CA LEU A 78 -4.40 2.56 3.70
C LEU A 78 -4.72 2.34 5.19
N VAL A 79 -5.28 3.33 5.87
CA VAL A 79 -5.68 3.22 7.29
C VAL A 79 -6.80 2.21 7.47
N ILE A 80 -7.75 2.11 6.52
CA ILE A 80 -8.78 1.06 6.53
C ILE A 80 -8.13 -0.34 6.55
N TYR A 81 -7.02 -0.51 5.82
CA TYR A 81 -6.24 -1.75 5.80
C TYR A 81 -5.24 -1.88 6.96
N GLN A 82 -5.34 -1.00 7.95
CA GLN A 82 -4.50 -0.96 9.15
C GLN A 82 -3.02 -0.66 8.91
N PHE A 83 -2.64 -0.02 7.80
CA PHE A 83 -1.27 0.47 7.65
C PHE A 83 -1.00 1.66 8.58
N ASN A 84 0.24 1.78 9.05
CA ASN A 84 0.72 3.01 9.69
C ASN A 84 1.15 3.99 8.59
N VAL A 85 0.33 5.00 8.34
CA VAL A 85 0.53 5.92 7.21
C VAL A 85 1.23 7.19 7.66
N LEU A 86 2.40 7.44 7.06
CA LEU A 86 3.07 8.73 7.06
C LEU A 86 2.71 9.46 5.75
N GLU A 87 2.62 10.77 5.82
CA GLU A 87 2.29 11.64 4.68
C GLU A 87 3.49 12.52 4.38
N ALA A 88 3.77 12.82 3.12
CA ALA A 88 4.73 13.85 2.69
C ALA A 88 4.15 14.69 1.54
N VAL A 89 4.50 15.98 1.50
CA VAL A 89 3.98 16.93 0.51
C VAL A 89 4.79 16.99 -0.78
N ASP A 90 6.04 16.56 -0.74
CA ASP A 90 6.94 16.48 -1.90
C ASP A 90 8.09 15.50 -1.65
N GLY A 91 8.99 15.35 -2.62
CA GLY A 91 10.14 14.45 -2.48
C GLY A 91 11.17 14.88 -1.42
N VAL A 92 11.24 16.16 -1.05
CA VAL A 92 12.18 16.64 -0.02
C VAL A 92 11.68 16.21 1.35
N ASP A 93 10.41 16.50 1.64
CA ASP A 93 9.71 16.08 2.85
C ASP A 93 9.68 14.54 2.98
N ALA A 94 9.52 13.83 1.85
CA ALA A 94 9.58 12.37 1.83
C ALA A 94 10.95 11.83 2.27
N LEU A 95 12.05 12.41 1.78
CA LEU A 95 13.39 11.97 2.16
C LEU A 95 13.69 12.23 3.64
N GLU A 96 13.21 13.35 4.19
CA GLU A 96 13.33 13.65 5.62
C GLU A 96 12.60 12.60 6.45
N LYS A 97 11.36 12.25 6.08
CA LYS A 97 10.56 11.24 6.79
C LYS A 97 11.16 9.83 6.67
N ILE A 98 11.71 9.47 5.51
CA ILE A 98 12.44 8.20 5.34
C ILE A 98 13.65 8.13 6.27
N GLN A 99 14.34 9.25 6.50
CA GLN A 99 15.47 9.29 7.42
C GLN A 99 15.03 9.19 8.90
N GLN A 100 13.91 9.80 9.27
CA GLN A 100 13.36 9.77 10.63
C GLN A 100 12.70 8.43 10.97
N HIS A 101 12.14 7.74 9.97
CA HIS A 101 11.36 6.51 10.13
C HIS A 101 11.98 5.36 9.32
N PRO A 102 13.01 4.68 9.86
CA PRO A 102 13.74 3.63 9.14
C PRO A 102 12.92 2.37 8.85
N ASN A 103 11.75 2.22 9.49
CA ASN A 103 10.86 1.08 9.32
C ASN A 103 9.92 1.22 8.11
N ILE A 104 9.94 2.36 7.40
CA ILE A 104 9.17 2.53 6.17
C ILE A 104 9.56 1.45 5.16
N SER A 105 8.57 0.65 4.80
CA SER A 105 8.73 -0.50 3.91
C SER A 105 8.10 -0.29 2.53
N LEU A 106 7.21 0.69 2.42
CA LEU A 106 6.52 1.05 1.18
C LEU A 106 6.42 2.56 1.04
N VAL A 107 6.72 3.05 -0.16
CA VAL A 107 6.54 4.45 -0.55
C VAL A 107 5.57 4.49 -1.74
N LEU A 108 4.51 5.26 -1.62
CA LEU A 108 3.59 5.61 -2.70
C LEU A 108 3.90 7.05 -3.11
N THR A 109 4.30 7.30 -4.35
CA THR A 109 4.70 8.65 -4.80
C THR A 109 3.98 9.06 -6.05
N ASP A 110 3.50 10.31 -6.10
CA ASP A 110 3.16 10.94 -7.38
C ASP A 110 4.43 11.27 -8.18
N PHE A 111 4.29 11.46 -9.49
CA PHE A 111 5.41 11.88 -10.35
C PHE A 111 5.57 13.39 -10.45
N ASN A 112 4.48 14.15 -10.40
CA ASN A 112 4.50 15.59 -10.66
C ASN A 112 4.36 16.35 -9.34
N MET A 113 5.49 16.65 -8.69
CA MET A 113 5.52 17.37 -7.43
C MET A 113 6.47 18.57 -7.51
N PRO A 114 6.21 19.66 -6.76
CA PRO A 114 7.14 20.77 -6.64
C PRO A 114 8.41 20.32 -5.90
N ASN A 115 9.50 21.08 -6.05
CA ASN A 115 10.81 20.89 -5.42
C ASN A 115 11.57 19.63 -5.84
N MET A 116 10.96 18.45 -5.70
CA MET A 116 11.52 17.16 -6.10
C MET A 116 10.42 16.25 -6.62
N ASP A 117 10.58 15.81 -7.88
CA ASP A 117 9.65 14.91 -8.55
C ASP A 117 9.80 13.46 -8.07
N GLY A 118 8.83 12.61 -8.42
CA GLY A 118 8.82 11.20 -8.00
C GLY A 118 9.95 10.35 -8.59
N LEU A 119 10.49 10.74 -9.75
CA LEU A 119 11.61 10.02 -10.40
C LEU A 119 12.93 10.31 -9.67
N GLU A 120 13.18 11.57 -9.34
CA GLU A 120 14.34 12.01 -8.57
C GLU A 120 14.26 11.47 -7.13
N LEU A 121 13.09 11.53 -6.49
CA LEU A 121 12.86 10.87 -5.20
C LEU A 121 13.25 9.39 -5.25
N THR A 122 12.79 8.67 -6.27
CA THR A 122 13.11 7.25 -6.46
C THR A 122 14.60 7.00 -6.58
N LYS A 123 15.33 7.82 -7.36
CA LYS A 123 16.79 7.73 -7.48
C LYS A 123 17.48 7.92 -6.12
N GLN A 124 17.06 8.95 -5.37
CA GLN A 124 17.66 9.27 -4.07
C GLN A 124 17.39 8.16 -3.04
N ILE A 125 16.17 7.63 -3.00
CA ILE A 125 15.84 6.48 -2.14
C ILE A 125 16.71 5.28 -2.54
N ARG A 126 16.84 4.96 -3.83
CA ARG A 126 17.58 3.77 -4.30
C ARG A 126 19.09 3.84 -4.07
N ARG A 127 19.67 5.03 -3.89
CA ARG A 127 21.07 5.19 -3.45
C ARG A 127 21.30 4.67 -2.03
N LYS A 128 20.29 4.72 -1.15
CA LYS A 128 20.41 4.34 0.27
C LYS A 128 19.64 3.05 0.62
N HIS A 129 18.50 2.81 -0.03
CA HIS A 129 17.59 1.71 0.26
C HIS A 129 17.40 0.81 -0.97
N ARG A 130 17.81 -0.46 -0.83
CA ARG A 130 17.60 -1.48 -1.87
C ARG A 130 16.10 -1.82 -1.99
N SER A 131 15.68 -2.19 -3.20
CA SER A 131 14.30 -2.62 -3.51
C SER A 131 13.80 -3.79 -2.65
N GLN A 132 14.72 -4.61 -2.14
CA GLN A 132 14.43 -5.74 -1.24
C GLN A 132 13.99 -5.32 0.18
N HIS A 133 14.21 -4.06 0.57
CA HIS A 133 13.84 -3.55 1.89
C HIS A 133 12.68 -2.55 1.83
N MET A 134 12.59 -1.81 0.71
CA MET A 134 11.60 -0.75 0.53
C MET A 134 11.03 -0.79 -0.89
N ALA A 135 9.74 -1.09 -0.99
CA ALA A 135 9.00 -0.99 -2.24
C ALA A 135 8.68 0.48 -2.54
N ILE A 136 8.74 0.87 -3.81
CA ILE A 136 8.34 2.20 -4.27
C ILE A 136 7.31 2.01 -5.37
N ILE A 137 6.10 2.47 -5.15
CA ILE A 137 5.01 2.42 -6.11
C ILE A 137 4.74 3.83 -6.61
N GLY A 138 4.91 4.04 -7.92
CA GLY A 138 4.61 5.31 -8.56
C GLY A 138 3.12 5.43 -8.88
N MET A 139 2.54 6.60 -8.70
CA MET A 139 1.17 6.89 -9.11
C MET A 139 1.20 7.92 -10.23
N SER A 140 0.59 7.60 -11.38
CA SER A 140 0.68 8.42 -12.58
C SER A 140 -0.66 8.64 -13.23
N ALA A 141 -0.88 9.82 -13.83
CA ALA A 141 -2.07 10.05 -14.64
C ALA A 141 -2.06 9.19 -15.93
N PHE A 142 -3.24 8.78 -16.37
CA PHE A 142 -3.44 8.04 -17.62
C PHE A 142 -2.74 8.71 -18.82
N GLY A 143 -2.00 7.94 -19.62
CA GLY A 143 -1.30 8.41 -20.82
C GLY A 143 0.20 8.68 -20.65
N ASN A 144 0.74 8.63 -19.44
CA ASN A 144 2.16 8.87 -19.15
C ASN A 144 3.05 7.60 -19.22
N ASN A 145 2.89 6.76 -20.25
CA ASN A 145 3.61 5.48 -20.37
C ASN A 145 5.14 5.64 -20.31
N GLN A 146 5.68 6.74 -20.85
CA GLN A 146 7.13 7.01 -20.80
C GLN A 146 7.66 7.25 -19.38
N LEU A 147 6.84 7.87 -18.51
CA LEU A 147 7.23 8.08 -17.11
C LEU A 147 7.24 6.74 -16.35
N SER A 148 6.25 5.87 -16.59
CA SER A 148 6.19 4.54 -15.98
C SER A 148 7.39 3.67 -16.40
N GLU A 149 7.77 3.69 -17.68
CA GLU A 149 8.97 2.98 -18.15
C GLU A 149 10.26 3.48 -17.50
N HIS A 150 10.42 4.81 -17.39
CA HIS A 150 11.60 5.40 -16.77
C HIS A 150 11.65 5.07 -15.27
N PHE A 151 10.52 5.14 -14.59
CA PHE A 151 10.39 4.83 -13.17
C PHE A 151 10.84 3.39 -12.84
N LEU A 152 10.41 2.40 -13.62
CA LEU A 152 10.82 1.01 -13.43
C LEU A 152 12.34 0.84 -13.63
N LYS A 153 12.91 1.52 -14.63
CA LYS A 153 14.37 1.50 -14.88
C LYS A 153 15.18 2.12 -13.74
N LEU A 154 14.60 3.06 -12.99
CA LEU A 154 15.23 3.68 -11.82
C LEU A 154 15.11 2.84 -10.54
N GLY A 155 14.49 1.66 -10.62
CA GLY A 155 14.28 0.76 -9.48
C GLY A 155 12.94 0.93 -8.79
N GLY A 156 11.97 1.59 -9.44
CA GLY A 156 10.56 1.51 -9.05
C GLY A 156 10.08 0.07 -8.97
N SER A 157 9.24 -0.23 -7.97
CA SER A 157 8.72 -1.58 -7.75
C SER A 157 7.47 -1.88 -8.56
N ASP A 158 6.55 -0.91 -8.66
CA ASP A 158 5.31 -1.02 -9.42
C ASP A 158 4.70 0.36 -9.70
N PHE A 159 3.63 0.45 -10.48
CA PHE A 159 2.91 1.70 -10.66
C PHE A 159 1.38 1.51 -10.65
N ILE A 160 0.67 2.57 -10.28
CA ILE A 160 -0.80 2.65 -10.27
C ILE A 160 -1.22 3.84 -11.14
N THR A 161 -2.14 3.59 -12.07
CA THR A 161 -2.62 4.64 -12.97
C THR A 161 -3.84 5.35 -12.35
N LYS A 162 -3.80 6.68 -12.25
CA LYS A 162 -4.92 7.53 -11.83
C LYS A 162 -5.82 7.83 -13.04
N PRO A 163 -7.16 7.73 -12.90
CA PRO A 163 -7.91 7.24 -11.75
C PRO A 163 -7.86 5.70 -11.64
N PHE A 164 -7.81 5.18 -10.42
CA PHE A 164 -7.76 3.74 -10.12
C PHE A 164 -9.01 3.27 -9.38
N LEU A 165 -9.29 1.97 -9.48
CA LEU A 165 -10.24 1.29 -8.61
C LEU A 165 -9.57 0.94 -7.28
N GLU A 166 -10.32 0.98 -6.19
CA GLU A 166 -9.79 0.69 -4.84
C GLU A 166 -9.27 -0.75 -4.76
N GLU A 167 -9.99 -1.70 -5.37
CA GLU A 167 -9.57 -3.11 -5.43
C GLU A 167 -8.24 -3.28 -6.18
N GLU A 168 -8.01 -2.50 -7.23
CA GLU A 168 -6.73 -2.51 -7.96
C GLU A 168 -5.59 -1.96 -7.11
N PHE A 169 -5.85 -0.83 -6.42
CA PHE A 169 -4.90 -0.21 -5.50
C PHE A 169 -4.45 -1.18 -4.41
N PHE A 170 -5.40 -1.85 -3.75
CA PHE A 170 -5.08 -2.84 -2.71
C PHE A 170 -4.37 -4.06 -3.27
N CYS A 171 -4.76 -4.56 -4.44
CA CYS A 171 -4.09 -5.68 -5.08
C CYS A 171 -2.60 -5.38 -5.30
N ARG A 172 -2.27 -4.19 -5.82
CA ARG A 172 -0.89 -3.76 -6.09
C ARG A 172 -0.05 -3.63 -4.82
N ILE A 173 -0.61 -3.02 -3.78
CA ILE A 173 0.06 -2.90 -2.48
C ILE A 173 0.31 -4.28 -1.88
N ASN A 174 -0.72 -5.13 -1.85
CA ASN A 174 -0.64 -6.46 -1.25
C ASN A 174 0.40 -7.34 -1.94
N GLN A 175 0.50 -7.29 -3.28
CA GLN A 175 1.53 -8.00 -4.04
C GLN A 175 2.94 -7.54 -3.66
N ASN A 176 3.16 -6.23 -3.58
CA ASN A 176 4.47 -5.67 -3.22
C ASN A 176 4.87 -6.00 -1.77
N MET A 177 3.92 -5.92 -0.84
CA MET A 177 4.17 -6.27 0.56
C MET A 177 4.46 -7.76 0.74
N ALA A 178 3.71 -8.64 0.08
CA ALA A 178 3.97 -10.08 0.10
C ALA A 178 5.37 -10.41 -0.48
N LEU A 179 5.78 -9.72 -1.55
CA LEU A 179 7.11 -9.88 -2.13
C LEU A 179 8.21 -9.49 -1.14
N LEU A 180 8.08 -8.34 -0.47
CA LEU A 180 9.04 -7.92 0.57
C LEU A 180 9.11 -8.92 1.72
N GLU A 181 7.98 -9.46 2.15
CA GLU A 181 7.91 -10.48 3.21
C GLU A 181 8.61 -11.77 2.79
N HIS A 182 8.34 -12.27 1.58
CA HIS A 182 9.01 -13.46 1.05
C HIS A 182 10.51 -13.26 0.97
N ILE A 183 10.98 -12.09 0.52
CA ILE A 183 12.42 -11.78 0.48
C ILE A 183 13.02 -11.76 1.88
N LYS A 184 12.35 -11.15 2.87
CA LYS A 184 12.80 -11.15 4.27
C LYS A 184 12.91 -12.58 4.81
N LYS A 185 11.91 -13.43 4.54
CA LYS A 185 11.87 -14.83 4.97
C LYS A 185 12.98 -15.66 4.32
N LEU A 186 13.21 -15.52 3.02
CA LEU A 186 14.27 -16.21 2.29
C LEU A 186 15.66 -15.85 2.84
N LYS A 187 15.91 -14.57 3.11
CA LYS A 187 17.16 -14.13 3.74
C LYS A 187 17.32 -14.75 5.13
N PHE A 188 16.26 -14.72 5.95
CA PHE A 188 16.30 -15.29 7.30
C PHE A 188 16.68 -16.79 7.29
N LEU A 189 16.11 -17.57 6.37
CA LEU A 189 16.43 -18.99 6.21
C LEU A 189 17.88 -19.19 5.73
N ALA A 190 18.29 -18.48 4.67
CA ALA A 190 19.65 -18.59 4.12
C ALA A 190 20.76 -18.24 5.13
N THR A 191 20.48 -17.32 6.07
CA THR A 191 21.46 -16.94 7.10
C THR A 191 21.58 -18.00 8.21
N ARG A 192 20.58 -18.88 8.37
CA ARG A 192 20.58 -19.93 9.40
C ARG A 192 21.09 -21.27 8.90
N ASP A 193 20.88 -21.58 7.62
CA ASP A 193 21.39 -22.81 7.01
C ASP A 193 22.93 -22.80 6.87
N PHE A 194 23.58 -21.64 6.91
CA PHE A 194 25.05 -21.51 6.87
C PHE A 194 25.74 -21.71 8.23
N LEU A 195 24.97 -21.87 9.32
CA LEU A 195 25.45 -22.00 10.70
C LEU A 195 25.20 -23.40 11.30
N MET A 196 24.76 -24.36 10.49
CA MET A 196 24.79 -25.81 10.82
C MET A 196 25.82 -26.51 9.94
#